data_AF-A0A2G6AS01-F1
#
_entry.id   AF-A0A2G6AS01-F1
#
_cell.length_a   1.000
_cell.length_b   1.000
_cell.length_c   1.000
_cell.angle_alpha   90.00
_cell.angle_beta   90.00
_cell.angle_gamma   90.00
#
_symmetry.space_group_name_H-M   'P 1'
#
loop_
_entity.id
_entity.type
_entity.pdbx_description
1 polymer ?
#
loop_
_entity_poly.entity_id
_entity_poly.type
_entity_poly.pdbx_seq_one_letter_code
_entity_poly.pdbx_strand_id
1 'polypeptide(L)'
;MNGVLHTKGIELVTKQITHLMPVSNVQKNHAKYSKWSRSETENLGFTVVTKGGAAKNKGSFGYLIFPDEGRGRSNPDEQDFTGRAMDATVPQLLKLMNNKITDTIQEVL
;
A
#
# COMPACT_ATOMS: atom_id res chain seq x y z
N MET A 1 -16.63 -7.32 10.00
CA MET A 1 -15.19 -7.62 9.82
C MET A 1 -14.68 -7.19 8.45
N ASN A 2 -15.21 -7.73 7.33
CA ASN A 2 -14.81 -7.34 5.97
C ASN A 2 -14.85 -5.83 5.71
N GLY A 3 -15.92 -5.13 6.11
CA GLY A 3 -16.02 -3.68 5.88
C GLY A 3 -14.89 -2.86 6.52
N VAL A 4 -14.39 -3.28 7.68
CA VAL A 4 -13.28 -2.60 8.37
C VAL A 4 -11.96 -2.86 7.64
N LEU A 5 -11.72 -4.11 7.25
CA LEU A 5 -10.54 -4.50 6.48
C LEU A 5 -10.49 -3.75 5.13
N HIS A 6 -11.61 -3.70 4.43
CA HIS A 6 -11.72 -3.10 3.09
C HIS A 6 -11.71 -1.57 3.10
N THR A 7 -12.02 -0.94 4.23
CA THR A 7 -11.95 0.53 4.36
C THR A 7 -10.65 0.94 5.03
N LYS A 8 -10.52 0.63 6.32
CA LYS A 8 -9.39 1.03 7.15
C LYS A 8 -8.10 0.33 6.77
N GLY A 9 -8.15 -0.96 6.40
CA GLY A 9 -6.95 -1.68 5.94
C GLY A 9 -6.39 -1.08 4.66
N ILE A 10 -7.24 -0.86 3.65
CA ILE A 10 -6.83 -0.23 2.39
C ILE A 10 -6.31 1.20 2.63
N GLU A 11 -7.03 2.01 3.41
CA GLU A 11 -6.62 3.39 3.75
C GLU A 11 -5.24 3.41 4.41
N LEU A 12 -5.03 2.57 5.41
CA LEU A 12 -3.80 2.53 6.19
C LEU A 12 -2.59 2.10 5.34
N VAL A 13 -2.72 1.00 4.59
CA VAL A 13 -1.66 0.48 3.71
C VAL A 13 -1.32 1.50 2.63
N THR A 14 -2.32 2.03 1.93
CA THR A 14 -2.08 2.99 0.84
C THR A 14 -1.44 4.28 1.35
N LYS A 15 -1.85 4.78 2.52
CA LYS A 15 -1.25 5.95 3.16
C LYS A 15 0.21 5.71 3.54
N GLN A 16 0.51 4.56 4.14
CA GLN A 16 1.87 4.24 4.57
C GLN A 16 2.82 4.06 3.39
N ILE A 17 2.40 3.34 2.34
CA ILE A 17 3.18 3.20 1.11
C ILE A 17 3.44 4.59 0.50
N THR A 18 2.38 5.40 0.35
CA THR A 18 2.49 6.77 -0.21
C THR A 18 3.46 7.65 0.58
N HIS A 19 3.45 7.54 1.92
CA HIS A 19 4.36 8.28 2.78
C HIS A 19 5.83 7.94 2.49
N LEU A 20 6.13 6.65 2.35
CA LEU A 20 7.48 6.13 2.12
C LEU A 20 7.94 6.19 0.65
N MET A 21 7.03 6.49 -0.29
CA MET A 21 7.39 6.59 -1.70
C MET A 21 8.51 7.61 -1.95
N PRO A 22 9.52 7.24 -2.75
CA PRO A 22 10.57 8.15 -3.19
C PRO A 22 10.02 9.20 -4.16
N VAL A 23 10.66 10.37 -4.18
CA VAL A 23 10.42 11.41 -5.17
C VAL A 23 11.77 11.90 -5.66
N SER A 24 12.00 11.78 -6.98
CA SER A 24 13.22 12.31 -7.61
C SER A 24 13.06 13.80 -7.92
N ASN A 25 14.18 14.52 -8.01
CA ASN A 25 14.20 15.96 -8.36
C ASN A 25 13.84 16.28 -9.82
N VAL A 26 13.56 15.26 -10.65
CA VAL A 26 13.11 15.44 -12.05
C VAL A 26 11.68 15.99 -12.07
N GLN A 27 11.45 16.99 -12.92
CA GLN A 27 10.13 17.57 -13.15
C GLN A 27 9.25 16.59 -13.96
N LYS A 28 8.53 15.73 -13.25
CA LYS A 28 7.58 14.76 -13.78
C LYS A 28 6.42 14.56 -12.79
N ASN A 29 5.34 13.94 -13.24
CA ASN A 29 4.27 13.51 -12.33
C ASN A 29 4.74 12.29 -11.53
N HIS A 30 4.78 12.43 -10.20
CA HIS A 30 5.18 11.34 -9.28
C HIS A 30 3.96 10.63 -8.71
N ALA A 31 4.09 9.31 -8.47
CA ALA A 31 3.02 8.51 -7.89
C ALA A 31 2.55 9.07 -6.55
N LYS A 32 3.50 9.53 -5.72
CA LYS A 32 3.27 10.09 -4.38
C LYS A 32 2.23 11.21 -4.35
N TYR A 33 2.15 12.00 -5.42
CA TYR A 33 1.26 13.16 -5.54
C TYR A 33 0.01 12.87 -6.37
N SER A 34 -0.27 11.60 -6.66
CA SER A 34 -1.36 11.19 -7.54
C SER A 34 -2.13 10.01 -6.96
N LYS A 35 -3.28 9.69 -7.57
CA LYS A 35 -3.98 8.43 -7.30
C LYS A 35 -3.26 7.27 -8.00
N TRP A 36 -2.22 6.74 -7.35
CA TRP A 36 -1.30 5.75 -7.92
C TRP A 36 -1.76 4.31 -7.80
N SER A 37 -2.73 4.00 -6.93
CA SER A 37 -3.19 2.63 -6.69
C SER A 37 -4.67 2.45 -6.99
N ARG A 38 -5.05 1.18 -7.13
CA ARG A 38 -6.42 0.67 -7.00
C ARG A 38 -6.39 -0.53 -6.08
N SER A 39 -7.52 -0.84 -5.46
CA SER A 39 -7.66 -1.97 -4.55
C SER A 39 -8.72 -2.94 -5.04
N GLU A 40 -8.48 -4.22 -4.85
CA GLU A 40 -9.40 -5.31 -5.13
C GLU A 40 -9.69 -6.00 -3.79
N THR A 41 -10.97 -6.15 -3.44
CA THR A 41 -11.40 -6.68 -2.14
C THR A 41 -11.80 -8.13 -2.27
N GLU A 42 -11.42 -8.95 -1.30
CA GLU A 42 -11.77 -10.37 -1.21
C GLU A 42 -12.28 -10.71 0.20
N ASN A 43 -12.80 -11.91 0.42
CA ASN A 43 -13.24 -12.30 1.75
C ASN A 43 -12.03 -12.35 2.70
N LEU A 44 -12.08 -11.58 3.79
CA LEU A 44 -10.99 -11.46 4.76
C LEU A 44 -9.66 -10.95 4.19
N GLY A 45 -9.66 -10.36 2.99
CA GLY A 45 -8.47 -9.86 2.34
C GLY A 45 -8.71 -8.65 1.45
N PHE A 46 -7.62 -8.05 1.00
CA PHE A 46 -7.61 -7.09 -0.10
C PHE A 46 -6.23 -7.08 -0.74
N THR A 47 -6.20 -6.74 -2.02
CA THR A 47 -4.98 -6.54 -2.78
C THR A 47 -4.89 -5.08 -3.21
N VAL A 48 -3.74 -4.44 -3.01
CA VAL A 48 -3.44 -3.10 -3.55
C VAL A 48 -2.53 -3.28 -4.75
N VAL A 49 -2.97 -2.81 -5.91
CA VAL A 49 -2.19 -2.86 -7.16
C VAL A 49 -1.97 -1.46 -7.71
N THR A 50 -0.94 -1.30 -8.50
CA THR A 50 -0.63 -0.01 -9.12
C THR A 50 -1.64 0.30 -10.23
N LYS A 51 -2.02 1.57 -10.30
CA LYS A 51 -2.91 2.08 -11.33
C LYS A 51 -2.11 2.25 -12.62
N GLY A 52 -2.68 1.76 -13.73
CA GLY A 52 -1.99 1.71 -15.03
C GLY A 52 -1.28 0.37 -15.29
N GLY A 53 -1.08 -0.47 -14.29
CA GLY A 53 -0.48 -1.80 -14.45
C GLY A 53 0.99 -1.71 -14.87
N ALA A 54 1.38 -2.53 -15.86
CA ALA A 54 2.76 -2.62 -16.33
C ALA A 54 3.31 -1.26 -16.79
N ALA A 55 4.62 -1.04 -16.56
CA ALA A 55 5.37 0.19 -16.88
C ALA A 55 5.21 0.69 -18.33
N LYS A 56 4.84 -0.19 -19.27
CA LYS A 56 4.63 0.13 -20.68
C LYS A 56 3.33 0.90 -20.96
N ASN A 57 2.39 0.92 -20.01
CA ASN A 57 1.08 1.53 -20.21
C ASN A 57 1.08 3.02 -19.86
N LYS A 58 0.30 3.83 -20.59
CA LYS A 58 0.13 5.25 -20.30
C LYS A 58 -0.45 5.47 -18.90
N GLY A 59 0.23 6.29 -18.10
CA GLY A 59 -0.17 6.58 -16.71
C GLY A 59 0.24 5.53 -15.68
N SER A 60 1.03 4.52 -16.08
CA SER A 60 1.70 3.63 -15.13
C SER A 60 2.91 4.31 -14.49
N PHE A 61 3.21 3.90 -13.26
CA PHE A 61 4.44 4.29 -12.57
C PHE A 61 5.36 3.08 -12.55
N GLY A 62 6.24 2.97 -13.54
CA GLY A 62 7.05 1.77 -13.75
C GLY A 62 7.94 1.36 -12.58
N TYR A 63 8.27 2.29 -11.68
CA TYR A 63 9.05 2.02 -10.47
C TYR A 63 8.23 1.43 -9.31
N LEU A 64 6.89 1.41 -9.42
CA LEU A 64 6.03 0.78 -8.41
C LEU A 64 5.86 -0.73 -8.62
N ILE A 65 6.33 -1.27 -9.75
CA ILE A 65 6.36 -2.70 -10.03
C ILE A 65 7.76 -3.04 -10.56
N PHE A 66 8.65 -3.34 -9.63
CA PHE A 66 9.87 -4.12 -9.80
C PHE A 66 11.17 -3.48 -10.33
N PRO A 67 12.30 -3.84 -9.68
CA PRO A 67 12.38 -4.39 -8.32
C PRO A 67 11.91 -3.33 -7.30
N ASP A 68 11.16 -3.71 -6.25
CA ASP A 68 10.80 -2.79 -5.16
C ASP A 68 12.05 -2.31 -4.39
N GLU A 69 13.09 -3.12 -4.44
CA GLU A 69 14.42 -2.73 -4.02
C GLU A 69 14.96 -1.55 -4.85
N GLY A 70 14.51 -1.38 -6.08
CA GLY A 70 14.98 -0.33 -6.99
C GLY A 70 16.46 -0.45 -7.36
N ARG A 71 17.14 -1.56 -7.02
CA ARG A 71 18.57 -1.75 -7.23
C ARG A 71 18.92 -1.72 -8.72
N GLY A 72 19.92 -0.91 -9.06
CA GLY A 72 20.47 -0.80 -10.41
C GLY A 72 21.79 -0.05 -10.43
N ARG A 73 22.46 0.00 -11.59
CA ARG A 73 23.77 0.65 -11.75
C ARG A 73 23.80 2.10 -11.22
N SER A 74 22.69 2.81 -11.34
CA SER A 74 22.53 4.20 -10.89
C SER A 74 21.74 4.36 -9.59
N ASN A 75 21.30 3.27 -8.97
CA ASN A 75 20.62 3.26 -7.67
C ASN A 75 21.09 2.02 -6.87
N PRO A 76 22.23 2.11 -6.17
CA PRO A 76 22.80 0.95 -5.46
C PRO A 76 21.97 0.56 -4.23
N ASP A 77 21.20 1.52 -3.69
CA ASP A 77 20.49 1.35 -2.43
C ASP A 77 19.11 0.72 -2.64
N GLU A 78 18.79 -0.22 -1.75
CA GLU A 78 17.49 -0.86 -1.66
C GLU A 78 16.47 0.13 -1.07
N GLN A 79 15.39 0.38 -1.81
CA GLN A 79 14.33 1.26 -1.32
C GLN A 79 13.33 0.53 -0.43
N ASP A 80 12.85 -0.65 -0.84
CA ASP A 80 11.93 -1.52 -0.08
C ASP A 80 10.86 -0.72 0.68
N PHE A 81 10.26 0.26 0.01
CA PHE A 81 9.31 1.15 0.67
C PHE A 81 7.97 0.45 0.86
N THR A 82 7.67 -0.58 0.06
CA THR A 82 6.45 -1.38 0.26
C THR A 82 6.61 -2.37 1.41
N GLY A 83 7.74 -3.07 1.53
CA GLY A 83 8.02 -3.95 2.67
C GLY A 83 8.01 -3.18 4.00
N ARG A 84 8.78 -2.09 4.08
CA ARG A 84 8.77 -1.19 5.25
C ARG A 84 7.39 -0.62 5.57
N ALA A 85 6.57 -0.34 4.54
CA ALA A 85 5.20 0.10 4.78
C ALA A 85 4.35 -1.00 5.40
N MET A 86 4.49 -2.25 4.95
CA MET A 86 3.77 -3.39 5.48
C MET A 86 4.18 -3.70 6.92
N ASP A 87 5.49 -3.69 7.23
CA ASP A 87 6.00 -3.90 8.59
C ASP A 87 5.42 -2.91 9.59
N ALA A 88 5.27 -1.64 9.18
CA ALA A 88 4.66 -0.61 10.02
C ALA A 88 3.13 -0.76 10.13
N THR A 89 2.48 -1.28 9.07
CA THR A 89 1.02 -1.25 8.92
C THR A 89 0.34 -2.48 9.50
N VAL A 90 0.92 -3.66 9.32
CA VAL A 90 0.34 -4.94 9.74
C VAL A 90 0.00 -4.97 11.24
N PRO A 91 0.88 -4.55 12.17
CA PRO A 91 0.55 -4.55 13.60
C PRO A 91 -0.65 -3.63 13.94
N GLN A 92 -0.73 -2.48 13.26
CA GLN A 92 -1.83 -1.53 13.45
C GLN A 92 -3.16 -2.10 12.94
N LEU A 93 -3.14 -2.76 11.78
CA LEU A 93 -4.31 -3.41 11.21
C LEU A 93 -4.79 -4.56 12.09
N LEU A 94 -3.88 -5.42 12.58
CA LEU A 94 -4.20 -6.52 13.49
C LEU A 94 -4.82 -6.02 14.80
N LYS A 95 -4.26 -4.96 15.39
CA LYS A 95 -4.85 -4.32 16.58
C LYS A 95 -6.28 -3.83 16.32
N LEU A 96 -6.49 -3.19 15.18
CA LEU A 96 -7.80 -2.67 14.78
C LEU A 96 -8.82 -3.80 14.56
N MET A 97 -8.40 -4.90 13.95
CA MET A 97 -9.23 -6.10 13.77
C MET A 97 -9.58 -6.75 15.11
N ASN A 98 -8.60 -6.92 16.00
CA ASN A 98 -8.80 -7.50 17.33
C ASN A 98 -9.80 -6.68 18.15
N ASN A 99 -9.65 -5.35 18.17
CA ASN A 99 -10.62 -4.48 18.85
C ASN A 99 -12.03 -4.69 18.30
N LYS A 100 -12.19 -4.71 16.97
CA LYS A 100 -13.52 -4.90 16.39
C LYS A 100 -14.12 -6.27 16.69
N ILE A 101 -13.31 -7.33 16.78
CA ILE A 101 -13.74 -8.66 17.19
C ILE A 101 -14.26 -8.60 18.63
N THR A 102 -13.48 -8.03 19.55
CA THR A 102 -13.86 -7.87 20.96
C THR A 102 -15.15 -7.08 21.11
N ASP A 103 -15.27 -5.95 20.43
CA ASP A 103 -16.49 -5.12 20.48
C ASP A 103 -17.72 -5.92 20.00
N THR A 104 -17.57 -6.68 18.91
CA THR A 104 -18.67 -7.48 18.35
C THR A 104 -19.08 -8.60 19.30
N ILE A 105 -18.13 -9.23 20.00
CA ILE A 105 -18.43 -10.27 21.00
C ILE A 105 -19.18 -9.65 22.19
N GLN A 106 -18.76 -8.47 22.64
CA GLN A 106 -19.41 -7.77 23.75
C GLN A 106 -20.82 -7.25 23.41
N GLU A 107 -21.08 -6.86 22.16
CA GLU A 107 -22.42 -6.43 21.70
C GLU A 107 -23.44 -7.59 21.64
N VAL A 108 -22.97 -8.83 21.53
CA VAL A 108 -23.82 -10.03 21.38
C VAL A 108 -24.11 -10.71 22.72
N LEU A 109 -23.30 -10.43 23.75
CA LEU A 109 -23.46 -10.94 25.12
C LEU A 109 -24.31 -9.99 25.97
#